data_AF-A0A9E7W8S8-F1
#
_entry.id   AF-A0A9E7W8S8-F1
#
_cell.length_a   1.000
_cell.length_b   1.000
_cell.length_c   1.000
_cell.angle_alpha   90.00
_cell.angle_beta   90.00
_cell.angle_gamma   90.00
#
_symmetry.space_group_name_H-M   'P 1'
#
loop_
_entity.id
_entity.type
_entity.pdbx_description
1 polymer ?
#
loop_
_entity_poly.entity_id
_entity_poly.type
_entity_poly.pdbx_seq_one_letter_code
_entity_poly.pdbx_strand_id
1 'polypeptide(L)'
;MLWFLLGTSILFFLTGSRTESLVLAIALIPFLCMDAYLHRRTQASTATLADLLAARATVVRQGQREVVDARELVPGDLVEVSGGQPFPADGLLVSVESAQVDESALTGEAYPVRKVAACSSWVPGKDMALDDSAWGFAGTRMLTGNAYLRVVFTGRETLYGEIVHTALAGRHGRTPLQHAVARLVGNLLLVSIAFCVLLAAVRVYQGHGWLDAFVSAVTLAVAALPEEFPVVLTFFLGVGVYRLAKRKALVRQAVAVENIGRVTTICCDKTGTLTEGKLTLAHPLPVEGSSRERLLTMACLASRRDSGDPLDDALFQASGCDDEPTVLASFPFTEARKRETTVVEQQGKAMALVKGAPETVLSMCTVSTTEMTSWQTQVGQLAAEGHKVLACAWRTTM
;
A
#
# COMPACT_ATOMS: atom_id res chain seq x y z
N MET A 1 -20.32 17.38 27.53
CA MET A 1 -21.21 16.50 28.31
C MET A 1 -20.65 16.24 29.70
N LEU A 2 -19.49 15.58 29.86
CA LEU A 2 -18.81 15.43 31.16
C LEU A 2 -18.64 16.77 31.89
N TRP A 3 -18.18 17.81 31.18
CA TRP A 3 -18.07 19.17 31.73
C TRP A 3 -19.42 19.81 32.14
N PHE A 4 -20.50 19.47 31.45
CA PHE A 4 -21.84 19.98 31.76
C PHE A 4 -22.41 19.29 33.01
N LEU A 5 -22.34 17.96 33.09
CA LEU A 5 -22.73 17.18 34.26
C LEU A 5 -21.87 17.53 35.49
N LEU A 6 -20.56 17.71 35.30
CA LEU A 6 -19.68 18.19 36.38
C LEU A 6 -20.10 19.58 36.85
N GLY A 7 -20.40 20.50 35.93
CA GLY A 7 -20.89 21.84 36.23
C GLY A 7 -22.22 21.84 36.98
N THR A 8 -23.21 21.03 36.56
CA THR A 8 -24.51 20.94 37.23
C THR A 8 -24.42 20.23 38.58
N SER A 9 -23.55 19.22 38.75
CA SER A 9 -23.29 18.59 40.05
C SER A 9 -22.71 19.58 41.05
N ILE A 10 -21.75 20.42 40.62
CA ILE A 10 -21.17 21.50 41.45
C ILE A 10 -22.24 22.55 41.79
N LEU A 11 -23.06 22.93 40.82
CA LEU A 11 -24.15 23.88 41.02
C LEU A 11 -25.15 23.39 42.07
N PHE A 12 -25.60 22.13 42.01
CA PHE A 12 -26.50 21.53 43.00
C PHE A 12 -25.88 21.43 44.40
N PHE A 13 -24.57 21.20 44.47
CA PHE A 13 -23.84 21.24 45.72
C PHE A 13 -23.88 22.64 46.36
N LEU A 14 -23.69 23.68 45.54
CA LEU A 14 -23.71 25.08 45.97
C LEU A 14 -25.13 25.56 46.35
N THR A 15 -26.18 25.08 45.67
CA THR A 15 -27.59 25.42 45.99
C THR A 15 -28.15 24.65 47.19
N GLY A 16 -27.38 23.73 47.77
CA GLY A 16 -27.75 22.97 48.96
C GLY A 16 -28.53 21.68 48.71
N SER A 17 -28.79 21.30 47.45
CA SER A 17 -29.44 20.03 47.11
C SER A 17 -28.43 18.88 47.08
N ARG A 18 -28.01 18.45 48.29
CA ARG A 18 -26.97 17.41 48.49
C ARG A 18 -27.31 16.08 47.82
N THR A 19 -28.59 15.69 47.80
CA THR A 19 -29.05 14.45 47.19
C THR A 19 -28.88 14.47 45.67
N GLU A 20 -29.31 15.55 45.00
CA GLU A 20 -29.21 15.70 43.54
C GLU A 20 -27.75 15.75 43.10
N SER A 21 -26.91 16.52 43.80
CA SER A 21 -25.47 16.60 43.53
C SER A 21 -24.76 15.24 43.63
N LEU A 22 -25.07 14.46 44.68
CA LEU A 22 -24.45 13.17 44.95
C LEU A 22 -24.88 12.10 43.94
N VAL A 23 -26.15 12.08 43.54
CA VAL A 23 -26.65 11.19 42.48
C VAL A 23 -25.93 11.48 41.16
N LEU A 24 -25.78 12.76 40.80
CA LEU A 24 -25.13 13.17 39.56
C LEU A 24 -23.62 12.85 39.55
N ALA A 25 -22.95 13.02 40.69
CA ALA A 25 -21.53 12.70 40.83
C ALA A 25 -21.26 11.19 40.69
N ILE A 26 -22.10 10.34 41.30
CA ILE A 26 -21.99 8.88 41.16
C ILE A 26 -22.26 8.45 39.72
N ALA A 27 -23.28 9.04 39.07
CA ALA A 27 -23.62 8.75 37.67
C ALA A 27 -22.49 9.11 36.69
N LEU A 28 -21.58 10.03 37.04
CA LEU A 28 -20.46 10.45 36.19
C LEU A 28 -19.32 9.41 36.12
N ILE A 29 -19.15 8.59 37.16
CA ILE A 29 -18.02 7.66 37.30
C ILE A 29 -17.96 6.63 36.15
N PRO A 30 -19.04 5.94 35.76
CA PRO A 30 -19.03 5.00 34.63
C PRO A 30 -18.64 5.66 33.30
N PHE A 31 -19.08 6.90 33.07
CA PHE A 31 -18.76 7.65 31.85
C PHE A 31 -17.27 8.02 31.78
N LEU A 32 -16.68 8.48 32.88
CA LEU A 32 -15.24 8.75 32.99
C LEU A 32 -14.40 7.49 32.76
N CYS A 33 -14.80 6.36 33.35
CA CYS A 33 -14.13 5.08 33.16
C CYS A 33 -14.20 4.60 31.71
N MET A 34 -15.38 4.71 31.08
CA MET A 34 -15.58 4.33 29.69
C MET A 34 -14.73 5.19 28.74
N ASP A 35 -14.73 6.51 28.92
CA ASP A 35 -13.98 7.46 28.09
C ASP A 35 -12.46 7.23 28.22
N ALA A 36 -11.96 7.08 29.46
CA ALA A 36 -10.55 6.77 29.73
C ALA A 36 -10.11 5.43 29.12
N TYR A 37 -10.97 4.41 29.17
CA TYR A 37 -10.70 3.10 28.56
C TYR A 37 -10.61 3.20 27.03
N LEU A 38 -11.55 3.91 26.40
CA LEU A 38 -11.54 4.13 24.95
C LEU A 38 -10.32 4.94 24.49
N HIS A 39 -9.91 5.94 25.28
CA HIS A 39 -8.75 6.78 24.98
C HIS A 39 -7.42 6.03 25.07
N ARG A 40 -7.25 5.17 26.09
CA ARG A 40 -6.03 4.35 26.22
C ARG A 40 -5.89 3.31 25.10
N ARG A 41 -6.98 2.67 24.69
CA ARG A 41 -6.95 1.65 23.63
C ARG A 41 -6.59 2.22 22.26
N THR A 42 -6.91 3.49 22.00
CA THR A 42 -6.64 4.14 20.71
C THR A 42 -5.19 4.62 20.58
N GLN A 43 -4.51 5.00 21.67
CA GLN A 43 -3.11 5.44 21.62
C GLN A 43 -2.09 4.28 21.48
N ALA A 44 -2.36 3.12 22.09
CA ALA A 44 -1.40 2.00 22.12
C ALA A 44 -1.06 1.40 20.73
N SER A 45 -1.87 1.64 19.70
CA SER A 45 -1.66 1.07 18.35
C SER A 45 -0.83 1.94 17.41
N THR A 46 -0.51 3.19 17.77
CA THR A 46 0.13 4.14 16.84
C THR A 46 1.62 4.37 17.11
N ALA A 47 2.09 4.20 18.35
CA ALA A 47 3.48 4.48 18.72
C ALA A 47 4.47 3.39 18.26
N THR A 48 4.05 2.12 18.17
CA THR A 48 4.95 0.98 17.90
C THR A 48 5.22 0.71 16.42
N LEU A 49 4.45 1.30 15.50
CA LEU A 49 4.62 1.10 14.05
C LEU A 49 5.55 2.13 13.38
N ALA A 50 5.78 3.28 14.02
CA ALA A 50 6.54 4.39 13.43
C ALA A 50 8.08 4.19 13.50
N ASP A 51 8.56 3.35 14.42
CA ASP A 51 10.00 3.12 14.66
C ASP A 51 10.58 1.94 13.88
N LEU A 52 9.74 1.07 13.30
CA LEU A 52 10.18 -0.12 12.56
C LEU A 52 10.41 0.13 11.05
N LEU A 53 10.15 1.34 10.56
CA LEU A 53 10.18 1.68 9.12
C LEU A 53 11.29 2.67 8.72
N ALA A 54 12.24 2.96 9.62
CA ALA A 54 13.38 3.79 9.30
C ALA A 54 14.37 3.01 8.41
N ALA A 55 14.21 3.14 7.10
CA ALA A 55 15.17 2.63 6.12
C ALA A 55 16.51 3.38 6.29
N ARG A 56 17.63 2.66 6.25
CA ARG A 56 18.98 3.23 6.21
C ARG A 56 19.42 3.41 4.76
N ALA A 57 20.21 4.44 4.49
CA ALA A 57 20.78 4.74 3.17
C ALA A 57 22.30 4.88 3.25
N THR A 58 23.00 4.38 2.23
CA THR A 58 24.46 4.57 2.09
C THR A 58 24.70 5.83 1.26
N VAL A 59 25.29 6.86 1.86
CA VAL A 59 25.62 8.12 1.17
C VAL A 59 27.11 8.31 1.06
N VAL A 60 27.52 9.04 0.02
CA VAL A 60 28.91 9.42 -0.23
C VAL A 60 29.06 10.91 0.03
N ARG A 61 29.55 11.25 1.23
CA ARG A 61 29.87 12.64 1.61
C ARG A 61 31.38 12.78 1.76
N GLN A 62 31.94 13.86 1.21
CA GLN A 62 33.39 14.14 1.24
C GLN A 62 34.27 12.97 0.73
N GLY A 63 33.75 12.15 -0.19
CA GLY A 63 34.45 10.99 -0.74
C GLY A 63 34.46 9.74 0.15
N GLN A 64 33.83 9.78 1.32
CA GLN A 64 33.67 8.62 2.21
C GLN A 64 32.24 8.10 2.16
N ARG A 65 32.10 6.76 2.26
CA ARG A 65 30.81 6.08 2.36
C ARG A 65 30.38 6.08 3.83
N GLU A 66 29.21 6.63 4.11
CA GLU A 66 28.59 6.64 5.43
C GLU A 66 27.16 6.10 5.33
N VAL A 67 26.71 5.40 6.38
CA VAL A 67 25.34 4.89 6.46
C VAL A 67 24.56 5.82 7.38
N VAL A 68 23.53 6.47 6.83
CA VAL A 68 22.67 7.44 7.52
C VAL A 68 21.23 6.94 7.55
N ASP A 69 20.43 7.49 8.47
CA ASP A 69 18.98 7.28 8.43
C ASP A 69 18.40 7.98 7.20
N ALA A 70 17.41 7.38 6.51
CA ALA A 70 16.76 8.02 5.36
C ALA A 70 16.14 9.38 5.72
N ARG A 71 15.78 9.62 6.99
CA ARG A 71 15.28 10.91 7.49
C ARG A 71 16.34 12.02 7.50
N GLU A 72 17.61 11.66 7.49
CA GLU A 72 18.75 12.60 7.49
C GLU A 72 19.23 12.95 6.08
N LEU A 73 18.61 12.37 5.05
CA LEU A 73 18.91 12.69 3.65
C LEU A 73 18.45 14.09 3.29
N VAL A 74 19.31 14.82 2.58
CA VAL A 74 19.00 16.14 2.06
C VAL A 74 19.17 16.19 0.53
N PRO A 75 18.45 17.09 -0.16
CA PRO A 75 18.71 17.36 -1.57
C PRO A 75 20.18 17.66 -1.82
N GLY A 76 20.74 17.03 -2.84
CA GLY A 76 22.16 17.12 -3.17
C GLY A 76 23.02 15.99 -2.61
N ASP A 77 22.54 15.13 -1.71
CA ASP A 77 23.29 13.95 -1.28
C ASP A 77 23.52 12.97 -2.44
N LEU A 78 24.67 12.28 -2.45
CA LEU A 78 24.97 11.21 -3.39
C LEU A 78 24.74 9.86 -2.69
N VAL A 79 23.71 9.13 -3.09
CA VAL A 79 23.33 7.84 -2.51
C VAL A 79 23.83 6.71 -3.40
N GLU A 80 24.44 5.69 -2.80
CA GLU A 80 24.74 4.43 -3.46
C GLU A 80 23.57 3.46 -3.24
N VAL A 81 23.01 2.92 -4.33
CA VAL A 81 21.92 1.94 -4.29
C VAL A 81 22.39 0.70 -5.02
N SER A 82 22.31 -0.44 -4.33
CA SER A 82 22.68 -1.76 -4.86
C SER A 82 21.47 -2.67 -5.04
N GLY A 83 21.63 -3.71 -5.87
CA GLY A 83 20.63 -4.76 -6.06
C GLY A 83 20.04 -5.26 -4.74
N GLY A 84 18.71 -5.30 -4.68
CA GLY A 84 17.92 -5.67 -3.49
C GLY A 84 17.52 -4.50 -2.59
N GLN A 85 18.12 -3.31 -2.73
CA GLN A 85 17.84 -2.16 -1.87
C GLN A 85 16.74 -1.24 -2.43
N PRO A 86 15.94 -0.61 -1.56
CA PRO A 86 14.99 0.42 -1.98
C PRO A 86 15.70 1.76 -2.24
N PHE A 87 15.11 2.56 -3.12
CA PHE A 87 15.49 3.96 -3.27
C PHE A 87 14.91 4.78 -2.10
N PRO A 88 15.74 5.53 -1.35
CA PRO A 88 15.27 6.22 -0.14
C PRO A 88 14.64 7.59 -0.43
N ALA A 89 14.87 8.15 -1.61
CA ALA A 89 14.44 9.48 -2.03
C ALA A 89 14.34 9.55 -3.56
N ASP A 90 13.75 10.62 -4.10
CA ASP A 90 13.71 10.85 -5.54
C ASP A 90 14.98 11.57 -5.98
N GLY A 91 15.58 11.11 -7.07
CA GLY A 91 16.81 11.71 -7.56
C GLY A 91 17.19 11.29 -8.97
N LEU A 92 18.26 11.92 -9.47
CA LEU A 92 18.82 11.64 -10.78
C LEU A 92 19.94 10.64 -10.67
N LEU A 93 19.94 9.63 -11.54
CA LEU A 93 20.98 8.61 -11.59
C LEU A 93 22.21 9.19 -12.30
N VAL A 94 23.30 9.33 -11.54
CA VAL A 94 24.57 9.89 -12.03
C VAL A 94 25.40 8.82 -12.74
N SER A 95 25.37 7.60 -12.19
CA SER A 95 26.06 6.44 -12.75
C SER A 95 25.19 5.20 -12.56
N VAL A 96 25.16 4.34 -13.57
CA VAL A 96 24.34 3.14 -13.59
C VAL A 96 25.13 1.99 -14.19
N GLU A 97 25.18 0.87 -13.48
CA GLU A 97 25.77 -0.37 -13.94
C GLU A 97 24.70 -1.46 -13.96
N SER A 98 24.19 -1.77 -15.16
CA SER A 98 23.15 -2.78 -15.40
C SER A 98 21.92 -2.66 -14.49
N ALA A 99 21.52 -1.45 -14.10
CA ALA A 99 20.44 -1.28 -13.13
C ALA A 99 19.06 -1.55 -13.73
N GLN A 100 18.33 -2.41 -13.04
CA GLN A 100 16.90 -2.64 -13.25
C GLN A 100 16.15 -2.37 -11.94
N VAL A 101 14.99 -1.72 -12.04
CA VAL A 101 14.22 -1.25 -10.89
C VAL A 101 12.79 -1.75 -10.98
N ASP A 102 12.25 -2.25 -9.87
CA ASP A 102 10.84 -2.54 -9.68
C ASP A 102 10.11 -1.26 -9.25
N GLU A 103 9.29 -0.72 -10.16
CA GLU A 103 8.48 0.49 -9.95
C GLU A 103 7.00 0.17 -9.70
N SER A 104 6.66 -1.08 -9.42
CA SER A 104 5.28 -1.54 -9.21
C SER A 104 4.57 -0.77 -8.08
N ALA A 105 5.32 -0.27 -7.09
CA ALA A 105 4.78 0.57 -6.02
C ALA A 105 4.21 1.92 -6.51
N LEU A 106 4.67 2.42 -7.67
CA LEU A 106 4.22 3.68 -8.27
C LEU A 106 3.30 3.46 -9.48
N THR A 107 3.61 2.46 -10.30
CA THR A 107 2.92 2.24 -11.59
C THR A 107 1.88 1.11 -11.54
N GLY A 108 1.96 0.20 -10.55
CA GLY A 108 1.16 -1.01 -10.48
C GLY A 108 1.61 -2.15 -11.41
N GLU A 109 2.65 -1.92 -12.23
CA GLU A 109 3.19 -2.89 -13.18
C GLU A 109 4.44 -3.56 -12.60
N ALA A 110 4.46 -4.90 -12.59
CA ALA A 110 5.52 -5.71 -11.96
C ALA A 110 6.76 -5.93 -12.87
N TYR A 111 6.88 -5.19 -13.98
CA TYR A 111 7.98 -5.37 -14.91
C TYR A 111 9.21 -4.54 -14.53
N PRO A 112 10.42 -5.15 -14.57
CA PRO A 112 11.66 -4.41 -14.33
C PRO A 112 11.84 -3.27 -15.34
N VAL A 113 12.04 -2.05 -14.83
CA VAL A 113 12.36 -0.86 -15.64
C VAL A 113 13.87 -0.69 -15.69
N ARG A 114 14.43 -0.63 -16.90
CA ARG A 114 15.86 -0.36 -17.09
C ARG A 114 16.15 1.12 -16.82
N LYS A 115 17.18 1.36 -16.03
CA LYS A 115 17.66 2.71 -15.74
C LYS A 115 18.90 3.08 -16.52
N VAL A 116 19.04 4.37 -16.82
CA VAL A 116 20.20 4.96 -17.49
C VAL A 116 20.75 6.12 -16.68
N ALA A 117 22.04 6.42 -16.85
CA ALA A 117 22.61 7.60 -16.22
C ALA A 117 22.10 8.87 -16.92
N ALA A 118 21.67 9.88 -16.17
CA ALA A 118 21.15 11.15 -16.68
C ALA A 118 22.14 11.85 -17.63
N CYS A 119 23.45 11.72 -17.38
CA CYS A 119 24.49 12.28 -18.23
C CYS A 119 24.56 11.63 -19.62
N SER A 120 24.06 10.40 -19.79
CA SER A 120 24.04 9.72 -21.10
C SER A 120 23.01 10.29 -22.07
N SER A 121 22.01 11.01 -21.54
CA SER A 121 20.96 11.63 -22.33
C SER A 121 21.35 13.04 -22.80
N TRP A 122 22.26 13.72 -22.11
CA TRP A 122 22.57 15.14 -22.33
C TRP A 122 23.20 15.41 -23.70
N VAL A 123 22.45 16.12 -24.56
CA VAL A 123 22.92 16.66 -25.85
C VAL A 123 22.92 18.20 -25.78
N PRO A 124 24.05 18.88 -26.03
CA PRO A 124 24.11 20.34 -26.01
C PRO A 124 23.13 20.96 -27.02
N GLY A 125 22.30 21.92 -26.56
CA GLY A 125 21.44 22.74 -27.43
C GLY A 125 20.01 22.25 -27.65
N LYS A 126 19.53 21.23 -26.93
CA LYS A 126 18.15 20.76 -26.97
C LYS A 126 17.52 20.83 -25.58
N ASP A 127 16.34 21.45 -25.45
CA ASP A 127 15.51 21.33 -24.25
C ASP A 127 15.18 19.85 -24.08
N MET A 128 15.77 19.24 -23.06
CA MET A 128 15.70 17.81 -22.88
C MET A 128 14.77 17.52 -21.71
N ALA A 129 13.59 17.02 -22.03
CA ALA A 129 12.82 16.25 -21.06
C ALA A 129 13.67 15.02 -20.72
N LEU A 130 14.21 14.99 -19.50
CA LEU A 130 14.84 13.79 -18.96
C LEU A 130 13.79 12.68 -18.93
N ASP A 131 14.09 11.57 -19.57
CA ASP A 131 13.25 10.38 -19.56
C ASP A 131 13.18 9.81 -18.13
N ASP A 132 12.07 9.17 -17.78
CA ASP A 132 11.84 8.59 -16.45
C ASP A 132 12.87 7.50 -16.11
N SER A 133 13.51 6.93 -17.14
CA SER A 133 14.63 5.99 -17.01
C SER A 133 15.89 6.60 -16.37
N ALA A 134 16.03 7.93 -16.32
CA ALA A 134 17.13 8.62 -15.65
C ALA A 134 16.88 8.89 -14.16
N TRP A 135 15.67 8.64 -13.67
CA TRP A 135 15.26 8.90 -12.30
C TRP A 135 15.28 7.63 -11.45
N GLY A 136 15.67 7.76 -10.19
CA GLY A 136 15.35 6.79 -9.14
C GLY A 136 14.30 7.41 -8.23
N PHE A 137 13.22 6.67 -7.96
CA PHE A 137 12.07 7.17 -7.22
C PHE A 137 11.96 6.49 -5.85
N ALA A 138 11.64 7.26 -4.82
CA ALA A 138 11.42 6.78 -3.47
C ALA A 138 10.36 5.68 -3.44
N GLY A 139 10.64 4.61 -2.68
CA GLY A 139 9.71 3.48 -2.55
C GLY A 139 9.78 2.45 -3.69
N THR A 140 10.55 2.69 -4.76
CA THR A 140 10.90 1.65 -5.74
C THR A 140 12.12 0.86 -5.27
N ARG A 141 12.35 -0.33 -5.85
CA ARG A 141 13.42 -1.24 -5.43
C ARG A 141 14.36 -1.58 -6.57
N MET A 142 15.67 -1.49 -6.34
CA MET A 142 16.64 -2.00 -7.29
C MET A 142 16.61 -3.54 -7.29
N LEU A 143 16.41 -4.13 -8.47
CA LEU A 143 16.41 -5.58 -8.65
C LEU A 143 17.83 -6.08 -8.90
N THR A 144 18.47 -5.53 -9.93
CA THR A 144 19.83 -5.90 -10.34
C THR A 144 20.67 -4.66 -10.61
N GLY A 145 21.99 -4.80 -10.55
CA GLY A 145 22.94 -3.74 -10.81
C GLY A 145 23.31 -2.87 -9.60
N ASN A 146 24.02 -1.78 -9.88
CA ASN A 146 24.39 -0.74 -8.92
C ASN A 146 24.17 0.63 -9.54
N ALA A 147 23.79 1.62 -8.74
CA ALA A 147 23.69 2.99 -9.20
C ALA A 147 24.08 4.02 -8.13
N TYR A 148 24.52 5.19 -8.61
CA TYR A 148 24.69 6.37 -7.78
C TYR A 148 23.58 7.36 -8.10
N LEU A 149 22.80 7.72 -7.10
CA LEU A 149 21.66 8.62 -7.17
C LEU A 149 22.02 9.96 -6.54
N ARG A 150 21.86 11.07 -7.26
CA ARG A 150 21.88 12.41 -6.67
C ARG A 150 20.46 12.76 -6.22
N VAL A 151 20.26 12.93 -4.92
CA VAL A 151 18.96 13.28 -4.34
C VAL A 151 18.52 14.65 -4.86
N VAL A 152 17.28 14.74 -5.34
CA VAL A 152 16.65 15.98 -5.78
C VAL A 152 15.49 16.34 -4.85
N PHE A 153 14.63 15.37 -4.54
CA PHE A 153 13.48 15.57 -3.64
C PHE A 153 13.51 14.56 -2.49
N THR A 154 13.07 14.99 -1.30
CA THR A 154 12.99 14.15 -0.10
C THR A 154 11.62 14.28 0.58
N GLY A 155 11.27 13.28 1.39
CA GLY A 155 10.08 13.34 2.24
C GLY A 155 8.77 13.48 1.46
N ARG A 156 8.06 14.60 1.67
CA ARG A 156 6.75 14.86 1.05
C ARG A 156 6.84 15.38 -0.39
N GLU A 157 8.02 15.85 -0.80
CA GLU A 157 8.26 16.39 -2.13
C GLU A 157 8.61 15.29 -3.15
N THR A 158 8.88 14.07 -2.68
CA THR A 158 8.99 12.92 -3.58
C THR A 158 7.64 12.57 -4.17
N LEU A 159 7.62 11.94 -5.33
CA LEU A 159 6.42 11.50 -6.01
C LEU A 159 5.62 10.51 -5.14
N TYR A 160 6.31 9.57 -4.50
CA TYR A 160 5.69 8.68 -3.50
C TYR A 160 5.14 9.46 -2.29
N GLY A 161 5.89 10.46 -1.81
CA GLY A 161 5.49 11.33 -0.70
C GLY A 161 4.24 12.15 -1.02
N GLU A 162 4.12 12.66 -2.23
CA GLU A 162 2.96 13.39 -2.72
C GLU A 162 1.73 12.47 -2.84
N ILE A 163 1.90 11.25 -3.36
CA ILE A 163 0.84 10.24 -3.39
C ILE A 163 0.34 9.95 -1.97
N VAL A 164 1.26 9.68 -1.04
CA VAL A 164 0.92 9.40 0.37
C VAL A 164 0.23 10.61 1.01
N HIS A 165 0.75 11.82 0.80
CA HIS A 165 0.18 13.04 1.34
C HIS A 165 -1.24 13.27 0.81
N THR A 166 -1.45 13.11 -0.49
CA THR A 166 -2.76 13.27 -1.15
C THR A 166 -3.75 12.21 -0.67
N ALA A 167 -3.31 10.96 -0.53
CA ALA A 167 -4.13 9.88 0.02
C ALA A 167 -4.55 10.15 1.48
N LEU A 168 -3.66 10.74 2.30
CA LEU A 168 -3.94 11.10 3.69
C LEU A 168 -4.73 12.40 3.85
N ALA A 169 -4.57 13.36 2.91
CA ALA A 169 -5.24 14.65 2.92
C ALA A 169 -6.75 14.55 2.64
N GLY A 170 -7.23 13.39 2.19
CA GLY A 170 -8.65 13.05 2.13
C GLY A 170 -9.30 13.26 3.51
N ARG A 171 -9.99 14.40 3.68
CA ARG A 171 -10.67 14.74 4.94
C ARG A 171 -11.73 13.68 5.20
N HIS A 172 -11.57 12.96 6.31
CA HIS A 172 -12.56 12.02 6.78
C HIS A 172 -13.71 12.82 7.40
N GLY A 173 -14.67 13.22 6.56
CA GLY A 173 -15.89 13.87 7.00
C GLY A 173 -16.75 12.95 7.86
N ARG A 174 -17.66 13.54 8.65
CA ARG A 174 -18.69 12.78 9.36
C ARG A 174 -19.53 11.98 8.36
N THR A 175 -19.94 10.78 8.74
CA THR A 175 -20.83 9.96 7.89
C THR A 175 -22.26 10.52 7.87
N PRO A 176 -23.10 10.16 6.89
CA PRO A 176 -24.50 10.57 6.90
C PRO A 176 -25.29 10.10 8.13
N LEU A 177 -25.03 8.91 8.67
CA LEU A 177 -25.63 8.47 9.94
C LEU A 177 -25.19 9.38 11.09
N GLN A 178 -23.91 9.74 11.16
CA GLN A 178 -23.43 10.71 12.16
C GLN A 178 -24.10 12.08 11.98
N HIS A 179 -24.32 12.54 10.75
CA HIS A 179 -25.06 13.77 10.48
C HIS A 179 -26.55 13.65 10.84
N ALA A 180 -27.18 12.50 10.58
CA ALA A 180 -28.57 12.25 10.93
C ALA A 180 -28.76 12.23 12.46
N VAL A 181 -27.89 11.51 13.17
CA VAL A 181 -27.89 11.47 14.64
C VAL A 181 -27.59 12.85 15.22
N ALA A 182 -26.62 13.59 14.67
CA ALA A 182 -26.33 14.95 15.13
C ALA A 182 -27.52 15.91 14.94
N ARG A 183 -28.22 15.82 13.81
CA ARG A 183 -29.46 16.59 13.58
C ARG A 183 -30.57 16.19 14.53
N LEU A 184 -30.76 14.89 14.77
CA LEU A 184 -31.74 14.39 15.72
C LEU A 184 -31.47 14.91 17.14
N VAL A 185 -30.23 14.76 17.62
CA VAL A 185 -29.79 15.26 18.93
C VAL A 185 -29.96 16.78 19.02
N GLY A 186 -29.60 17.52 17.97
CA GLY A 186 -29.79 18.97 17.92
C GLY A 186 -31.25 19.40 18.00
N ASN A 187 -32.14 18.71 17.29
CA ASN A 187 -33.58 18.97 17.34
C ASN A 187 -34.16 18.65 18.73
N LEU A 188 -33.78 17.51 19.31
CA LEU A 188 -34.20 17.14 20.67
C LEU A 188 -33.70 18.15 21.70
N LEU A 189 -32.45 18.61 21.60
CA LEU A 189 -31.92 19.65 22.48
C LEU A 189 -32.74 20.95 22.40
N LEU A 190 -33.11 21.38 21.20
CA LEU A 190 -33.90 22.59 21.00
C LEU A 190 -35.30 22.46 21.64
N VAL A 191 -35.94 21.30 21.48
CA VAL A 191 -37.22 20.98 22.13
C VAL A 191 -37.07 20.94 23.65
N SER A 192 -36.02 20.28 24.17
CA SER A 192 -35.74 20.20 25.61
C SER A 192 -35.50 21.58 26.23
N ILE A 193 -34.76 22.46 25.56
CA ILE A 193 -34.54 23.85 26.01
C ILE A 193 -35.87 24.61 26.07
N ALA A 194 -36.73 24.48 25.05
CA ALA A 194 -38.04 25.12 25.05
C ALA A 194 -38.89 24.67 26.26
N PHE A 195 -38.90 23.37 26.58
CA PHE A 195 -39.59 22.86 27.77
C PHE A 195 -38.96 23.34 29.09
N CYS A 196 -37.62 23.46 29.16
CA CYS A 196 -36.94 23.97 30.35
C CYS A 196 -37.29 25.44 30.61
N VAL A 197 -37.30 26.28 29.57
CA VAL A 197 -37.70 27.69 29.66
C VAL A 197 -39.18 27.81 30.04
N LEU A 198 -40.04 26.99 29.43
CA LEU A 198 -41.47 26.96 29.77
C LEU A 198 -41.70 26.56 31.23
N LEU A 199 -41.02 25.52 31.72
CA LEU A 199 -41.11 25.08 33.10
C LEU A 199 -40.62 26.16 34.07
N ALA A 200 -39.49 26.80 33.77
CA ALA A 200 -38.96 27.91 34.57
C ALA A 200 -39.99 29.06 34.65
N ALA A 201 -40.58 29.45 33.52
CA ALA A 201 -41.58 30.51 33.47
C ALA A 201 -42.83 30.17 34.30
N VAL A 202 -43.32 28.93 34.21
CA VAL A 202 -44.46 28.46 35.02
C VAL A 202 -44.13 28.48 36.51
N ARG A 203 -42.93 28.04 36.92
CA ARG A 203 -42.49 28.04 38.32
C ARG A 203 -42.39 29.45 38.90
N VAL A 204 -41.86 30.39 38.11
CA VAL A 204 -41.82 31.82 38.49
C VAL A 204 -43.24 32.37 38.61
N TYR A 205 -44.12 32.08 37.65
CA TYR A 205 -45.52 32.53 37.69
C TYR A 205 -46.29 31.98 38.90
N GLN A 206 -46.00 30.75 39.31
CA GLN A 206 -46.58 30.13 40.53
C GLN A 206 -46.02 30.71 41.84
N GLY A 207 -45.03 31.61 41.79
CA GLY A 207 -44.47 32.26 42.98
C GLY A 207 -43.40 31.46 43.73
N HIS A 208 -42.85 30.39 43.14
CA HIS A 208 -41.80 29.57 43.79
C HIS A 208 -40.42 30.26 43.81
N GLY A 209 -40.28 31.42 43.15
CA GLY A 209 -39.04 32.18 43.07
C GLY A 209 -38.10 31.72 41.96
N TRP A 210 -37.09 32.55 41.66
CA TRP A 210 -36.15 32.32 40.56
C TRP A 210 -35.21 31.14 40.78
N LEU A 211 -34.84 30.87 42.03
CA LEU A 211 -33.91 29.78 42.36
C LEU A 211 -34.59 28.42 42.14
N ASP A 212 -35.83 28.24 42.60
CA ASP A 212 -36.59 27.00 42.39
C ASP A 212 -36.90 26.75 40.91
N ALA A 213 -37.25 27.82 40.18
CA ALA A 213 -37.46 27.76 38.74
C ALA A 213 -36.20 27.33 37.98
N PHE A 214 -35.03 27.85 38.37
CA PHE A 214 -33.75 27.48 37.77
C PHE A 214 -33.34 26.04 38.10
N VAL A 215 -33.44 25.63 39.36
CA VAL A 215 -33.20 24.24 39.80
C VAL A 215 -34.11 23.27 39.04
N SER A 216 -35.42 23.56 38.97
CA SER A 216 -36.38 22.75 38.20
C SER A 216 -36.03 22.64 36.72
N ALA A 217 -35.60 23.73 36.09
CA ALA A 217 -35.21 23.75 34.69
C ALA A 217 -33.92 22.96 34.44
N VAL A 218 -32.92 23.06 35.31
CA VAL A 218 -31.68 22.27 35.23
C VAL A 218 -31.97 20.79 35.44
N THR A 219 -32.84 20.43 36.39
CA THR A 219 -33.26 19.04 36.63
C THR A 219 -33.96 18.46 35.41
N LEU A 220 -34.86 19.21 34.76
CA LEU A 220 -35.48 18.80 33.50
C LEU A 220 -34.44 18.68 32.37
N ALA A 221 -33.50 19.62 32.27
CA ALA A 221 -32.46 19.60 31.25
C ALA A 221 -31.60 18.33 31.37
N VAL A 222 -31.20 17.93 32.58
CA VAL A 222 -30.45 16.68 32.81
C VAL A 222 -31.27 15.47 32.38
N ALA A 223 -32.57 15.43 32.70
CA ALA A 223 -33.45 14.31 32.34
C ALA A 223 -33.77 14.23 30.84
N ALA A 224 -33.73 15.36 30.13
CA ALA A 224 -34.14 15.47 28.73
C ALA A 224 -32.97 15.45 27.73
N LEU A 225 -31.72 15.27 28.20
CA LEU A 225 -30.55 15.15 27.35
C LEU A 225 -30.47 13.74 26.74
N PRO A 226 -30.45 13.62 25.39
CA PRO A 226 -30.46 12.32 24.72
C PRO A 226 -29.03 11.75 24.60
N GLU A 227 -28.45 11.37 25.73
CA GLU A 227 -27.06 10.88 25.83
C GLU A 227 -26.89 9.43 25.31
N GLU A 228 -27.99 8.71 25.14
CA GLU A 228 -27.99 7.31 24.71
C GLU A 228 -27.57 7.20 23.24
N PHE A 229 -27.93 8.16 22.39
CA PHE A 229 -27.72 8.06 20.94
C PHE A 229 -26.24 8.00 20.55
N PRO A 230 -25.34 8.88 21.03
CA PRO A 230 -23.91 8.78 20.73
C PRO A 230 -23.27 7.49 21.24
N VAL A 231 -23.69 7.01 22.41
CA VAL A 231 -23.17 5.77 23.02
C VAL A 231 -23.58 4.56 22.19
N VAL A 232 -24.88 4.46 21.87
CA VAL A 232 -25.44 3.40 21.04
C VAL A 232 -24.79 3.38 19.65
N LEU A 233 -24.60 4.55 19.03
CA LEU A 233 -23.91 4.65 17.74
C LEU A 233 -22.48 4.10 17.80
N THR A 234 -21.71 4.50 18.82
CA THR A 234 -20.32 4.05 19.01
C THR A 234 -20.27 2.54 19.25
N PHE A 235 -21.18 2.01 20.07
CA PHE A 235 -21.29 0.59 20.36
C PHE A 235 -21.56 -0.23 19.09
N PHE A 236 -22.59 0.14 18.30
CA PHE A 236 -22.93 -0.60 17.08
C PHE A 236 -21.84 -0.52 16.00
N LEU A 237 -21.19 0.64 15.84
CA LEU A 237 -20.03 0.75 14.95
C LEU A 237 -18.88 -0.15 15.41
N GLY A 238 -18.62 -0.22 16.71
CA GLY A 238 -17.62 -1.12 17.30
C GLY A 238 -17.93 -2.60 17.06
N VAL A 239 -19.19 -3.01 17.22
CA VAL A 239 -19.65 -4.37 16.88
C VAL A 239 -19.44 -4.66 15.38
N GLY A 240 -19.71 -3.69 14.51
CA GLY A 240 -19.45 -3.81 13.07
C GLY A 240 -17.97 -4.03 12.75
N VAL A 241 -17.07 -3.24 13.37
CA VAL A 241 -15.62 -3.43 13.27
C VAL A 241 -15.21 -4.84 13.72
N TYR A 242 -15.73 -5.30 14.85
CA TYR A 242 -15.44 -6.64 15.38
C TYR A 242 -15.88 -7.76 14.42
N ARG A 243 -17.09 -7.64 13.85
CA ARG A 243 -17.62 -8.62 12.88
C ARG A 243 -16.79 -8.69 11.60
N LEU A 244 -16.30 -7.55 11.10
CA LEU A 244 -15.42 -7.48 9.93
C LEU A 244 -14.03 -8.07 10.24
N ALA A 245 -13.47 -7.76 11.40
CA ALA A 245 -12.19 -8.33 11.83
C ALA A 245 -12.22 -9.87 11.91
N LYS A 246 -13.33 -10.45 12.41
CA LYS A 246 -13.54 -11.92 12.38
C LYS A 246 -13.52 -12.52 10.98
N ARG A 247 -13.77 -11.72 9.94
CA ARG A 247 -13.73 -12.12 8.53
C ARG A 247 -12.42 -11.70 7.85
N LYS A 248 -11.35 -11.45 8.62
CA LYS A 248 -10.03 -11.00 8.14
C LYS A 248 -10.04 -9.62 7.46
N ALA A 249 -11.09 -8.82 7.66
CA ALA A 249 -11.17 -7.45 7.18
C ALA A 249 -10.90 -6.47 8.35
N LEU A 250 -9.67 -5.98 8.43
CA LEU A 250 -9.25 -5.06 9.49
C LEU A 250 -9.71 -3.63 9.17
N VAL A 251 -10.52 -3.06 10.05
CA VAL A 251 -11.05 -1.70 9.89
C VAL A 251 -10.27 -0.75 10.81
N ARG A 252 -9.53 0.19 10.21
CA ARG A 252 -8.76 1.20 10.94
C ARG A 252 -9.63 2.27 11.60
N GLN A 253 -10.76 2.61 11.00
CA GLN A 253 -11.68 3.65 11.48
C GLN A 253 -13.11 3.15 11.47
N ALA A 254 -13.81 3.28 12.60
CA ALA A 254 -15.18 2.78 12.76
C ALA A 254 -16.18 3.40 11.74
N VAL A 255 -15.93 4.63 11.30
CA VAL A 255 -16.67 5.34 10.24
C VAL A 255 -16.73 4.54 8.92
N ALA A 256 -15.70 3.76 8.59
CA ALA A 256 -15.65 2.98 7.35
C ALA A 256 -16.72 1.88 7.29
N VAL A 257 -17.21 1.41 8.45
CA VAL A 257 -18.26 0.37 8.54
C VAL A 257 -19.57 0.84 7.93
N GLU A 258 -19.90 2.12 8.04
CA GLU A 258 -21.10 2.66 7.39
C GLU A 258 -20.85 2.91 5.91
N ASN A 259 -19.69 3.50 5.57
CA ASN A 259 -19.37 3.86 4.20
C ASN A 259 -19.36 2.64 3.28
N ILE A 260 -18.85 1.49 3.73
CA ILE A 260 -18.85 0.25 2.93
C ILE A 260 -20.26 -0.23 2.58
N GLY A 261 -21.25 -0.01 3.47
CA GLY A 261 -22.64 -0.34 3.20
C GLY A 261 -23.31 0.55 2.15
N ARG A 262 -22.66 1.65 1.76
CA ARG A 262 -23.16 2.61 0.77
C ARG A 262 -22.35 2.61 -0.53
N VAL A 263 -21.35 1.73 -0.64
CA VAL A 263 -20.54 1.63 -1.86
C VAL A 263 -21.41 1.17 -3.01
N THR A 264 -21.52 1.99 -4.06
CA THR A 264 -22.21 1.66 -5.31
C THR A 264 -21.25 1.31 -6.44
N THR A 265 -19.98 1.70 -6.30
CA THR A 265 -18.94 1.52 -7.31
C THR A 265 -17.67 1.09 -6.61
N ILE A 266 -17.10 -0.02 -7.05
CA ILE A 266 -15.83 -0.53 -6.54
C ILE A 266 -14.79 -0.34 -7.64
N CYS A 267 -13.82 0.55 -7.39
CA CYS A 267 -12.63 0.66 -8.22
C CYS A 267 -11.58 -0.30 -7.65
N CYS A 268 -11.34 -1.41 -8.33
CA CYS A 268 -10.34 -2.38 -7.94
C CYS A 268 -9.06 -2.15 -8.74
N ASP A 269 -7.92 -2.20 -8.07
CA ASP A 269 -6.67 -2.49 -8.74
C ASP A 269 -6.65 -3.95 -9.22
N LYS A 270 -5.89 -4.25 -10.27
CA LYS A 270 -5.77 -5.60 -10.85
C LYS A 270 -4.73 -6.42 -10.09
N THR A 271 -3.51 -5.91 -10.03
CA THR A 271 -2.35 -6.64 -9.52
C THR A 271 -2.39 -6.68 -8.00
N GLY A 272 -2.33 -7.87 -7.39
CA GLY A 272 -2.36 -8.03 -5.93
C GLY A 272 -3.72 -7.79 -5.25
N THR A 273 -4.76 -7.38 -5.99
CA THR A 273 -6.13 -7.22 -5.48
C THR A 273 -7.11 -8.19 -6.15
N LEU A 274 -7.28 -8.12 -7.48
CA LEU A 274 -8.07 -9.11 -8.22
C LEU A 274 -7.27 -10.36 -8.55
N THR A 275 -5.96 -10.19 -8.76
CA THR A 275 -5.01 -11.26 -9.03
C THR A 275 -4.11 -11.47 -7.82
N GLU A 276 -3.55 -12.67 -7.67
CA GLU A 276 -2.65 -12.99 -6.55
C GLU A 276 -1.29 -12.27 -6.63
N GLY A 277 -1.03 -11.51 -7.70
CA GLY A 277 0.27 -10.87 -7.96
C GLY A 277 1.39 -11.88 -8.24
N LYS A 278 1.04 -13.15 -8.50
CA LYS A 278 1.97 -14.24 -8.80
C LYS A 278 1.76 -14.70 -10.24
N LEU A 279 2.85 -14.81 -10.98
CA LEU A 279 2.82 -15.41 -12.31
C LEU A 279 2.79 -16.93 -12.15
N THR A 280 1.93 -17.59 -12.93
CA THR A 280 1.83 -19.04 -12.99
C THR A 280 1.92 -19.50 -14.43
N LEU A 281 2.62 -20.60 -14.67
CA LEU A 281 2.74 -21.18 -16.01
C LEU A 281 1.42 -21.86 -16.40
N ALA A 282 0.72 -21.28 -17.38
CA ALA A 282 -0.55 -21.82 -17.88
C ALA A 282 -0.33 -22.91 -18.95
N HIS A 283 0.41 -22.60 -20.01
CA HIS A 283 0.46 -23.40 -21.24
C HIS A 283 1.90 -23.77 -21.65
N PRO A 284 2.40 -24.95 -21.29
CA PRO A 284 3.67 -25.45 -21.80
C PRO A 284 3.45 -26.16 -23.15
N LEU A 285 3.95 -25.57 -24.23
CA LEU A 285 3.76 -26.02 -25.61
C LEU A 285 5.07 -26.55 -26.20
N PRO A 286 5.38 -27.85 -26.07
CA PRO A 286 6.56 -28.43 -26.69
C PRO A 286 6.41 -28.56 -28.20
N VAL A 287 7.53 -28.53 -28.93
CA VAL A 287 7.57 -28.92 -30.35
C VAL A 287 7.25 -30.40 -30.52
N GLU A 288 6.74 -30.79 -31.68
CA GLU A 288 6.50 -32.21 -32.01
C GLU A 288 7.77 -33.05 -31.77
N GLY A 289 7.61 -34.17 -31.07
CA GLY A 289 8.72 -35.05 -30.68
C GLY A 289 9.47 -34.63 -29.40
N SER A 290 9.13 -33.51 -28.77
CA SER A 290 9.62 -33.14 -27.43
C SER A 290 8.55 -33.35 -26.36
N SER A 291 8.98 -33.66 -25.13
CA SER A 291 8.07 -33.75 -23.98
C SER A 291 7.89 -32.39 -23.30
N ARG A 292 6.77 -32.24 -22.59
CA ARG A 292 6.50 -31.11 -21.69
C ARG A 292 7.62 -30.96 -20.65
N GLU A 293 8.02 -32.07 -20.03
CA GLU A 293 9.08 -32.08 -19.00
C GLU A 293 10.39 -31.52 -19.54
N ARG A 294 10.80 -31.97 -20.74
CA ARG A 294 12.02 -31.47 -21.37
C ARG A 294 11.98 -29.97 -21.62
N LEU A 295 10.85 -29.44 -22.09
CA LEU A 295 10.67 -27.99 -22.27
C LEU A 295 10.84 -27.24 -20.94
N LEU A 296 10.21 -27.73 -19.87
CA LEU A 296 10.30 -27.12 -18.54
C LEU A 296 11.72 -27.16 -17.97
N THR A 297 12.41 -28.30 -18.09
CA THR A 297 13.82 -28.42 -17.68
C THR A 297 14.68 -27.43 -18.47
N MET A 298 14.51 -27.32 -19.79
CA MET A 298 15.30 -26.38 -20.59
C MET A 298 15.01 -24.92 -20.22
N ALA A 299 13.75 -24.57 -19.98
CA ALA A 299 13.36 -23.23 -19.54
C ALA A 299 13.96 -22.91 -18.16
N CYS A 300 13.93 -23.87 -17.24
CA CYS A 300 14.54 -23.75 -15.91
C CYS A 300 16.06 -23.52 -15.99
N LEU A 301 16.77 -24.36 -16.77
CA LEU A 301 18.23 -24.25 -16.93
C LEU A 301 18.64 -22.97 -17.69
N ALA A 302 17.75 -22.41 -18.51
CA ALA A 302 17.93 -21.09 -19.13
C ALA A 302 17.64 -19.92 -18.16
N SER A 303 17.04 -20.18 -17.00
CA SER A 303 16.67 -19.19 -15.98
C SER A 303 17.74 -19.07 -14.91
N ARG A 304 17.78 -17.91 -14.24
CA ARG A 304 18.73 -17.65 -13.15
C ARG A 304 18.00 -17.53 -11.83
N ARG A 305 18.44 -18.26 -10.81
CA ARG A 305 17.81 -18.24 -9.47
C ARG A 305 18.00 -16.90 -8.75
N ASP A 306 19.03 -16.14 -9.10
CA ASP A 306 19.37 -14.84 -8.53
C ASP A 306 18.83 -13.65 -9.34
N SER A 307 18.00 -13.89 -10.37
CA SER A 307 17.48 -12.81 -11.22
C SER A 307 16.46 -11.91 -10.51
N GLY A 308 15.68 -12.49 -9.59
CA GLY A 308 14.53 -11.81 -8.97
C GLY A 308 13.39 -11.51 -9.96
N ASP A 309 13.39 -12.14 -11.16
CA ASP A 309 12.33 -12.00 -12.16
C ASP A 309 11.15 -12.93 -11.80
N PRO A 310 9.93 -12.39 -11.60
CA PRO A 310 8.74 -13.21 -11.34
C PRO A 310 8.44 -14.28 -12.39
N LEU A 311 8.91 -14.12 -13.64
CA LEU A 311 8.79 -15.15 -14.68
C LEU A 311 9.69 -16.35 -14.42
N ASP A 312 10.90 -16.11 -13.91
CA ASP A 312 11.84 -17.18 -13.58
C ASP A 312 11.32 -17.99 -12.40
N ASP A 313 10.82 -17.31 -11.37
CA ASP A 313 10.18 -17.95 -10.22
C ASP A 313 9.02 -18.86 -10.64
N ALA A 314 8.20 -18.42 -11.60
CA ALA A 314 7.10 -19.21 -12.15
C ALA A 314 7.60 -20.47 -12.90
N LEU A 315 8.73 -20.37 -13.62
CA LEU A 315 9.35 -21.49 -14.32
C LEU A 315 10.01 -22.48 -13.36
N PHE A 316 10.70 -22.01 -12.32
CA PHE A 316 11.27 -22.86 -11.27
C PHE A 316 10.18 -23.63 -10.53
N GLN A 317 9.09 -22.96 -10.13
CA GLN A 317 7.95 -23.61 -9.48
C GLN A 317 7.26 -24.64 -10.39
N ALA A 318 7.10 -24.34 -11.67
CA ALA A 318 6.42 -25.24 -12.62
C ALA A 318 7.28 -26.45 -13.03
N SER A 319 8.60 -26.30 -13.07
CA SER A 319 9.52 -27.38 -13.46
C SER A 319 9.87 -28.33 -12.32
N GLY A 320 9.85 -27.88 -11.06
CA GLY A 320 10.28 -28.68 -9.91
C GLY A 320 11.76 -29.07 -9.98
N CYS A 321 12.56 -28.34 -10.76
CA CYS A 321 13.95 -28.68 -11.03
C CYS A 321 14.84 -28.16 -9.88
N ASP A 322 15.42 -29.10 -9.11
CA ASP A 322 16.40 -28.83 -8.07
C ASP A 322 17.85 -28.92 -8.58
N ASP A 323 18.05 -29.37 -9.83
CA ASP A 323 19.38 -29.51 -10.41
C ASP A 323 20.06 -28.14 -10.57
N GLU A 324 21.24 -28.00 -9.98
CA GLU A 324 22.19 -26.94 -10.27
C GLU A 324 23.17 -27.43 -11.32
N PRO A 325 22.94 -27.13 -12.62
CA PRO A 325 23.90 -27.50 -13.65
C PRO A 325 25.21 -26.76 -13.42
N THR A 326 26.32 -27.34 -13.91
CA THR A 326 27.57 -26.59 -14.02
C THR A 326 27.41 -25.52 -15.11
N VAL A 327 27.18 -24.27 -14.69
CA VAL A 327 27.03 -23.13 -15.59
C VAL A 327 28.41 -22.68 -16.06
N LEU A 328 28.68 -22.83 -17.36
CA LEU A 328 29.93 -22.39 -18.00
C LEU A 328 29.92 -20.88 -18.28
N ALA A 329 28.76 -20.34 -18.70
CA ALA A 329 28.56 -18.92 -18.93
C ALA A 329 27.07 -18.57 -18.84
N SER A 330 26.77 -17.35 -18.38
CA SER A 330 25.41 -16.81 -18.41
C SER A 330 25.39 -15.42 -19.03
N PHE A 331 24.39 -15.20 -19.88
CA PHE A 331 24.15 -13.96 -20.60
C PHE A 331 22.73 -13.48 -20.23
N PRO A 332 22.62 -12.53 -19.28
CA PRO A 332 21.33 -12.15 -18.70
C PRO A 332 20.39 -11.50 -19.72
N PHE A 333 19.08 -11.49 -19.43
CA PHE A 333 18.14 -10.74 -20.26
C PHE A 333 18.54 -9.27 -20.38
N THR A 334 18.52 -8.76 -21.60
CA THR A 334 18.70 -7.33 -21.90
C THR A 334 17.68 -6.93 -22.95
N GLU A 335 17.08 -5.76 -22.82
CA GLU A 335 16.21 -5.11 -23.82
C GLU A 335 16.74 -5.25 -25.26
N ALA A 336 18.03 -4.98 -25.48
CA ALA A 336 18.65 -5.08 -26.80
C ALA A 336 18.65 -6.50 -27.39
N ARG A 337 18.74 -7.53 -26.55
CA ARG A 337 18.78 -8.94 -26.96
C ARG A 337 17.42 -9.62 -26.89
N LYS A 338 16.47 -9.08 -26.12
CA LYS A 338 15.15 -9.65 -25.81
C LYS A 338 15.17 -11.15 -25.46
N ARG A 339 16.28 -11.62 -24.90
CA ARG A 339 16.51 -13.01 -24.51
C ARG A 339 17.57 -13.11 -23.44
N GLU A 340 17.51 -14.19 -22.71
CA GLU A 340 18.51 -14.69 -21.78
C GLU A 340 19.11 -15.98 -22.33
N THR A 341 20.39 -16.20 -22.09
CA THR A 341 21.10 -17.40 -22.59
C THR A 341 22.03 -17.93 -21.51
N THR A 342 21.89 -19.21 -21.20
CA THR A 342 22.77 -19.91 -20.25
C THR A 342 23.45 -21.06 -20.97
N VAL A 343 24.77 -21.17 -20.80
CA VAL A 343 25.57 -22.26 -21.32
C VAL A 343 25.91 -23.18 -20.16
N VAL A 344 25.45 -24.41 -20.23
CA VAL A 344 25.65 -25.43 -19.20
C VAL A 344 26.48 -26.58 -19.75
N GLU A 345 27.21 -27.25 -18.87
CA GLU A 345 27.80 -28.55 -19.19
C GLU A 345 26.80 -29.67 -18.88
N GLN A 346 26.51 -30.50 -19.88
CA GLN A 346 25.65 -31.68 -19.73
C GLN A 346 26.32 -32.88 -20.39
N GLN A 347 26.57 -33.94 -19.62
CA GLN A 347 27.21 -35.17 -20.11
C GLN A 347 28.55 -34.94 -20.85
N GLY A 348 29.37 -33.98 -20.37
CA GLY A 348 30.66 -33.63 -20.97
C GLY A 348 30.57 -32.82 -22.27
N LYS A 349 29.39 -32.30 -22.61
CA LYS A 349 29.18 -31.40 -23.75
C LYS A 349 28.61 -30.07 -23.30
N ALA A 350 29.03 -28.99 -23.93
CA ALA A 350 28.41 -27.69 -23.72
C ALA A 350 27.05 -27.61 -24.44
N MET A 351 26.03 -27.15 -23.72
CA MET A 351 24.70 -26.91 -24.24
C MET A 351 24.30 -25.46 -23.95
N ALA A 352 23.99 -24.72 -25.01
CA ALA A 352 23.43 -23.38 -24.90
C ALA A 352 21.90 -23.47 -24.86
N LEU A 353 21.30 -22.88 -23.83
CA LEU A 353 19.87 -22.81 -23.58
C LEU A 353 19.44 -21.34 -23.62
N VAL A 354 18.32 -21.07 -24.26
CA VAL A 354 17.81 -19.70 -24.47
C VAL A 354 16.36 -19.65 -24.07
N LYS A 355 15.97 -18.57 -23.37
CA LYS A 355 14.57 -18.15 -23.21
C LYS A 355 14.42 -16.67 -23.56
N GLY A 356 13.29 -16.28 -24.13
CA GLY A 356 13.08 -14.87 -24.48
C GLY A 356 11.82 -14.60 -25.27
N ALA A 357 11.78 -13.41 -25.87
CA ALA A 357 10.69 -12.99 -26.73
C ALA A 357 10.53 -13.96 -27.92
N PRO A 358 9.31 -14.45 -28.21
CA PRO A 358 9.07 -15.45 -29.24
C PRO A 358 9.66 -15.10 -30.60
N GLU A 359 9.49 -13.86 -31.06
CA GLU A 359 10.02 -13.37 -32.33
C GLU A 359 11.56 -13.44 -32.38
N THR A 360 12.22 -13.17 -31.26
CA THR A 360 13.67 -13.17 -31.18
C THR A 360 14.22 -14.59 -31.17
N VAL A 361 13.62 -15.47 -30.37
CA VAL A 361 14.08 -16.87 -30.27
C VAL A 361 13.80 -17.64 -31.54
N LEU A 362 12.59 -17.51 -32.11
CA LEU A 362 12.22 -18.17 -33.36
C LEU A 362 13.11 -17.75 -34.54
N SER A 363 13.55 -16.49 -34.59
CA SER A 363 14.46 -16.00 -35.64
C SER A 363 15.84 -16.67 -35.64
N MET A 364 16.23 -17.30 -34.53
CA MET A 364 17.51 -18.02 -34.40
C MET A 364 17.39 -19.52 -34.63
N CYS A 365 16.17 -20.05 -34.72
CA CYS A 365 15.93 -21.47 -34.90
C CYS A 365 15.93 -21.83 -36.38
N THR A 366 16.46 -23.00 -36.72
CA THR A 366 16.29 -23.61 -38.03
C THR A 366 14.91 -24.28 -38.11
N VAL A 367 13.88 -23.48 -38.39
CA VAL A 367 12.49 -23.92 -38.60
C VAL A 367 12.03 -23.57 -40.01
N SER A 368 11.12 -24.37 -40.58
CA SER A 368 10.54 -24.07 -41.89
C SER A 368 9.66 -22.81 -41.82
N THR A 369 9.47 -22.12 -42.96
CA THR A 369 8.61 -20.92 -43.03
C THR A 369 7.16 -21.23 -42.60
N THR A 370 6.68 -22.43 -42.91
CA THR A 370 5.36 -22.93 -42.50
C THR A 370 5.25 -23.12 -40.99
N GLU A 371 6.25 -23.74 -40.34
CA GLU A 371 6.28 -23.89 -38.88
C GLU A 371 6.42 -22.54 -38.16
N MET A 372 7.27 -21.65 -38.68
CA MET A 372 7.45 -20.31 -38.12
C MET A 372 6.13 -19.53 -38.10
N THR A 373 5.36 -19.60 -39.19
CA THR A 373 4.04 -18.94 -39.28
C THR A 373 3.03 -19.56 -38.32
N SER A 374 3.04 -20.88 -38.15
CA SER A 374 2.21 -21.59 -37.18
C SER A 374 2.50 -21.12 -35.75
N TRP A 375 3.77 -21.10 -35.35
CA TRP A 375 4.18 -20.63 -34.02
C TRP A 375 3.83 -19.17 -33.78
N GLN A 376 4.04 -18.29 -34.75
CA GLN A 376 3.66 -16.87 -34.64
C GLN A 376 2.14 -16.70 -34.45
N THR A 377 1.33 -17.49 -35.15
CA THR A 377 -0.13 -17.47 -35.00
C THR A 377 -0.54 -17.90 -33.59
N GLN A 378 0.07 -18.97 -33.07
CA GLN A 378 -0.22 -19.47 -31.73
C GLN A 378 0.22 -18.49 -30.63
N VAL A 379 1.37 -17.84 -30.79
CA VAL A 379 1.83 -16.74 -29.92
C VAL A 379 0.81 -15.60 -29.91
N GLY A 380 0.31 -15.21 -31.09
CA GLY A 380 -0.71 -14.16 -31.22
C GLY A 380 -2.03 -14.50 -30.53
N GLN A 381 -2.49 -15.75 -30.63
CA GLN A 381 -3.71 -16.23 -29.95
C GLN A 381 -3.57 -16.16 -28.43
N LEU A 382 -2.47 -16.70 -27.88
CA LEU A 382 -2.21 -16.66 -26.44
C LEU A 382 -2.07 -15.22 -25.91
N ALA A 383 -1.40 -14.34 -26.67
CA ALA A 383 -1.28 -12.94 -26.32
C ALA A 383 -2.64 -12.22 -26.30
N ALA A 384 -3.54 -12.54 -27.24
CA ALA A 384 -4.90 -11.99 -27.28
C ALA A 384 -5.76 -12.43 -26.08
N GLU A 385 -5.48 -13.61 -25.52
CA GLU A 385 -6.09 -14.10 -24.28
C GLU A 385 -5.46 -13.50 -23.00
N GLY A 386 -4.45 -12.63 -23.15
CA GLY A 386 -3.76 -11.98 -22.04
C GLY A 386 -2.61 -12.79 -21.44
N HIS A 387 -2.16 -13.86 -22.10
CA HIS A 387 -0.99 -14.61 -21.67
C HIS A 387 0.31 -13.92 -22.12
N LYS A 388 1.30 -13.90 -21.22
CA LYS A 388 2.68 -13.58 -21.59
C LYS A 388 3.37 -14.83 -22.11
N VAL A 389 3.90 -14.76 -23.32
CA VAL A 389 4.48 -15.92 -24.02
C VAL A 389 6.00 -15.80 -24.06
N LEU A 390 6.68 -16.89 -23.68
CA LEU A 390 8.13 -17.05 -23.78
C LEU A 390 8.44 -18.21 -24.73
N ALA A 391 9.41 -18.00 -25.61
CA ALA A 391 9.96 -19.09 -26.41
C ALA A 391 11.26 -19.59 -25.79
N CYS A 392 11.47 -20.90 -25.86
CA CYS A 392 12.69 -21.55 -25.41
C CYS A 392 13.34 -22.30 -26.58
N ALA A 393 14.67 -22.27 -26.64
CA ALA A 393 15.45 -23.00 -27.63
C ALA A 393 16.74 -23.52 -27.01
N TRP A 394 17.33 -24.56 -27.61
CA TRP A 394 18.61 -25.11 -27.16
C TRP A 394 19.48 -25.48 -28.36
N ARG A 395 20.79 -25.50 -28.13
CA ARG A 395 21.77 -26.03 -29.08
C ARG A 395 22.90 -26.73 -28.32
N THR A 396 23.15 -27.98 -28.65
CA THR A 396 24.31 -28.73 -28.15
C THR A 396 25.48 -28.49 -29.09
N THR A 397 26.64 -28.11 -28.57
CA THR A 397 27.87 -28.08 -29.38
C THR A 397 28.32 -29.53 -29.63
N MET A 398 28.73 -29.82 -30.87
CA MET A 398 29.18 -31.18 -31.25
C MET A 398 30.35 -31.65 -30.40
#